data_AF-A0A182M4H6-F1
#
_entry.id   AF-A0A182M4H6-F1
#
_cell.length_a   1.000
_cell.length_b   1.000
_cell.length_c   1.000
_cell.angle_alpha   90.00
_cell.angle_beta   90.00
_cell.angle_gamma   90.00
#
_symmetry.space_group_name_H-M   'P 1'
#
loop_
_entity.id
_entity.type
_entity.pdbx_description
1 polymer ?
#
loop_
_entity_poly.entity_id
_entity_poly.type
_entity_poly.pdbx_seq_one_letter_code
_entity_poly.pdbx_strand_id
1 'polypeptide(L)'
;MWQQNHTPKSQTEWHRLQDECCVVFTDTTAQHSHVGGEVRLRQELETRDQGTNPVRASERDLNGSRNVRAGVGTPYHIVVGIAMVWWLVIVCLGVLQTSSGHQLPNATLIEPGMEVTNTGQRSGRFFPFYTIGRIANVPCTSPSGLSGTCLIAGECKDNGGLASDTQSCGGSTNLNSTYFTNSGYPGPYNGGGTCSFTITPSSGICQLRIDFRALTLEQPTGDGSCNTDRLTIVGASPAVVPICGENTGQHLYVNFVGSGPISLRIATNGDVSFNRLWNIELSQIACASAERAPAGCLQYYTEPSGEISSLNYGLGENPAFNTVGTRGSRQLANTNYGICIRPAAARCSITYSLPPNDRYAFTLSMDVIAIDPSMLGTAMLSMTGLACQTDFVVIPNPSGFNSDRFCGLGFPGVTTSARPFVLYTVTNGNETPDGANRGFRLLYNQNACAAV
;
A
#
# COMPACT_ATOMS: atom_id res chain seq x y z
N MET A 1 -57.84 26.39 27.01
CA MET A 1 -57.61 25.30 26.04
C MET A 1 -56.94 25.94 24.83
N TRP A 2 -55.68 25.63 24.50
CA TRP A 2 -55.33 24.69 23.41
C TRP A 2 -56.27 24.90 22.20
N GLN A 3 -55.79 25.33 21.02
CA GLN A 3 -54.81 24.61 20.20
C GLN A 3 -54.12 25.55 19.20
N GLN A 4 -52.79 25.44 19.10
CA GLN A 4 -52.08 25.72 17.84
C GLN A 4 -52.35 24.54 16.91
N ASN A 5 -52.93 24.79 15.75
CA ASN A 5 -53.02 23.82 14.67
C ASN A 5 -51.87 24.09 13.69
N HIS A 6 -50.86 23.23 13.78
CA HIS A 6 -49.85 23.02 12.76
C HIS A 6 -50.50 22.41 11.52
N THR A 7 -50.31 23.00 10.35
CA THR A 7 -50.39 22.27 9.08
C THR A 7 -49.02 21.67 8.77
N PRO A 8 -48.96 20.40 8.32
CA PRO A 8 -47.70 19.68 8.14
C PRO A 8 -47.00 20.14 6.86
N LYS A 9 -45.76 20.62 6.98
CA LYS A 9 -44.86 20.71 5.83
C LYS A 9 -44.47 19.29 5.42
N SER A 10 -44.58 19.00 4.14
CA SER A 10 -44.23 17.74 3.52
C SER A 10 -42.81 17.30 3.84
N GLN A 11 -42.64 15.99 3.98
CA GLN A 11 -41.43 15.26 4.39
C GLN A 11 -40.19 15.46 3.47
N THR A 12 -40.31 16.24 2.40
CA THR A 12 -39.28 16.41 1.36
C THR A 12 -38.42 17.67 1.54
N GLU A 13 -38.74 18.56 2.48
CA GLU A 13 -38.06 19.86 2.63
C GLU A 13 -37.12 19.95 3.85
N TRP A 14 -36.96 18.85 4.60
CA TRP A 14 -36.03 18.76 5.74
C TRP A 14 -34.67 18.11 5.41
N HIS A 15 -34.46 17.64 4.18
CA HIS A 15 -33.22 16.97 3.76
C HIS A 15 -32.10 17.91 3.26
N ARG A 16 -32.16 19.21 3.56
CA ARG A 16 -31.18 20.19 3.03
C ARG A 16 -30.40 20.99 4.08
N LEU A 17 -30.30 20.50 5.32
CA LEU A 17 -29.46 21.09 6.37
C LEU A 17 -28.85 20.02 7.30
N GLN A 18 -28.25 18.99 6.72
CA GLN A 18 -27.18 18.27 7.42
C GLN A 18 -25.94 18.47 6.56
N ASP A 19 -25.00 19.27 7.07
CA ASP A 19 -23.68 19.43 6.47
C ASP A 19 -22.97 18.06 6.60
N GLU A 20 -23.16 17.21 5.60
CA GLU A 20 -22.42 15.96 5.46
C GLU A 20 -20.99 16.30 5.03
N CYS A 21 -20.02 15.80 5.80
CA CYS A 21 -18.60 16.03 5.55
C CYS A 21 -17.95 14.69 5.20
N CYS A 22 -17.22 14.66 4.07
CA CYS A 22 -16.41 13.50 3.74
C CYS A 22 -15.12 13.55 4.55
N VAL A 23 -15.02 12.68 5.57
CA VAL A 23 -13.84 12.62 6.43
C VAL A 23 -12.89 11.59 5.86
N VAL A 24 -11.73 12.07 5.43
CA VAL A 24 -10.53 11.25 5.27
C VAL A 24 -9.90 11.23 6.64
N PHE A 25 -10.04 10.12 7.35
CA PHE A 25 -9.73 10.11 8.78
C PHE A 25 -8.24 10.21 9.04
N THR A 26 -7.88 11.27 9.77
CA THR A 26 -6.60 11.39 10.45
C THR A 26 -6.84 11.69 11.94
N ASP A 27 -6.51 10.73 12.81
CA ASP A 27 -6.73 10.78 14.25
C ASP A 27 -5.61 11.58 14.91
N THR A 28 -5.97 12.72 15.49
CA THR A 28 -5.20 13.40 16.52
C THR A 28 -5.94 13.31 17.85
N THR A 29 -5.75 12.21 18.58
CA THR A 29 -6.07 12.15 20.01
C THR A 29 -4.93 11.56 20.84
N ALA A 30 -3.83 12.29 20.94
CA ALA A 30 -2.94 12.19 22.10
C ALA A 30 -3.49 13.10 23.22
N GLN A 31 -4.41 12.59 24.04
CA GLN A 31 -4.80 13.29 25.27
C GLN A 31 -3.64 13.25 26.28
N HIS A 32 -2.96 14.38 26.46
CA HIS A 32 -2.28 14.70 27.71
C HIS A 32 -3.34 15.05 28.77
N SER A 33 -3.69 14.11 29.64
CA SER A 33 -4.29 14.44 30.93
C SER A 33 -3.19 14.46 32.00
N HIS A 34 -2.67 15.66 32.29
CA HIS A 34 -1.93 15.91 33.52
C HIS A 34 -2.92 15.88 34.68
N VAL A 35 -2.87 14.83 35.50
CA VAL A 35 -3.39 14.86 36.87
C VAL A 35 -2.18 14.75 37.79
N GLY A 36 -1.93 15.82 38.53
CA GLY A 36 -0.93 15.87 39.58
C GLY A 36 -1.28 14.90 40.70
N GLY A 37 -0.28 14.14 41.12
CA GLY A 37 -0.35 13.25 42.27
C GLY A 37 1.07 12.99 42.77
N GLU A 38 1.52 13.83 43.70
CA GLU A 38 2.72 13.60 44.52
C GLU A 38 2.63 12.23 45.19
N VAL A 39 3.56 11.31 44.87
CA VAL A 39 3.87 10.18 45.75
C VAL A 39 5.38 10.06 45.88
N ARG A 40 5.81 10.40 47.10
CA ARG A 40 7.14 10.33 47.68
C ARG A 40 7.63 8.88 47.70
N LEU A 41 8.77 8.58 47.05
CA LEU A 41 9.48 7.32 47.24
C LEU A 41 10.85 7.54 47.89
N ARG A 42 11.02 6.85 49.01
CA ARG A 42 12.20 6.80 49.87
C ARG A 42 13.38 6.16 49.13
N GLN A 43 14.56 6.73 49.33
CA GLN A 43 15.84 6.02 49.18
C GLN A 43 15.99 5.03 50.33
N GLU A 44 16.32 3.79 50.01
CA GLU A 44 17.02 2.89 50.92
C GLU A 44 18.28 2.39 50.19
N LEU A 45 19.41 2.76 50.78
CA LEU A 45 20.75 2.26 50.51
C LEU A 45 20.89 0.94 51.25
N GLU A 46 21.42 -0.10 50.57
CA GLU A 46 22.12 -1.16 51.28
C GLU A 46 23.25 -1.76 50.45
N THR A 47 24.38 -1.86 51.14
CA THR A 47 25.73 -2.29 50.75
C THR A 47 25.95 -3.79 50.96
N ARG A 48 26.76 -4.44 50.11
CA ARG A 48 27.69 -5.58 50.35
C ARG A 48 27.99 -6.27 49.01
N ASP A 49 29.09 -6.98 48.74
CA ASP A 49 30.47 -7.10 49.22
C ASP A 49 31.12 -8.16 48.29
N GLN A 50 32.43 -8.03 47.99
CA GLN A 50 33.37 -9.08 47.52
C GLN A 50 33.09 -9.79 46.16
N GLY A 51 34.06 -10.16 45.32
CA GLY A 51 35.52 -10.15 45.36
C GLY A 51 36.10 -10.89 44.11
N THR A 52 37.37 -10.59 43.80
CA THR A 52 38.40 -11.44 43.11
C THR A 52 38.21 -11.92 41.64
N ASN A 53 38.68 -11.12 40.68
CA ASN A 53 39.85 -11.25 39.75
C ASN A 53 40.50 -12.65 39.42
N PRO A 54 41.40 -12.79 38.40
CA PRO A 54 41.15 -13.00 36.94
C PRO A 54 42.01 -14.14 36.31
N VAL A 55 41.76 -14.60 35.07
CA VAL A 55 42.75 -15.39 34.29
C VAL A 55 42.71 -15.17 32.76
N ARG A 56 43.90 -14.82 32.24
CA ARG A 56 44.55 -14.97 30.91
C ARG A 56 44.07 -14.24 29.64
N ALA A 57 44.98 -13.35 29.23
CA ALA A 57 45.30 -12.96 27.87
C ALA A 57 45.96 -14.09 27.04
N SER A 58 45.85 -13.97 25.72
CA SER A 58 46.75 -14.55 24.72
C SER A 58 46.88 -13.57 23.56
N GLU A 59 48.04 -12.94 23.47
CA GLU A 59 48.51 -12.12 22.34
C GLU A 59 48.67 -12.97 21.07
N ARG A 60 48.50 -12.33 19.91
CA ARG A 60 49.36 -12.60 18.76
C ARG A 60 49.49 -11.36 17.89
N ASP A 61 50.70 -10.81 17.91
CA ASP A 61 51.25 -9.85 16.96
C ASP A 61 51.27 -10.41 15.53
N LEU A 62 51.09 -9.54 14.54
CA LEU A 62 51.84 -9.57 13.29
C LEU A 62 51.92 -8.13 12.73
N ASN A 63 53.15 -7.64 12.63
CA ASN A 63 53.51 -6.31 12.14
C ASN A 63 54.10 -6.41 10.72
N GLY A 64 53.76 -5.44 9.87
CA GLY A 64 54.64 -4.86 8.85
C GLY A 64 54.79 -5.56 7.49
N SER A 65 54.39 -4.88 6.42
CA SER A 65 55.34 -4.10 5.60
C SER A 65 54.71 -3.49 4.34
N ARG A 66 55.18 -2.28 4.05
CA ARG A 66 54.90 -1.42 2.89
C ARG A 66 55.33 -2.07 1.56
N ASN A 67 54.65 -1.69 0.47
CA ASN A 67 55.35 -1.39 -0.78
C ASN A 67 54.63 -0.30 -1.59
N VAL A 68 55.45 0.61 -2.11
CA VAL A 68 55.13 1.80 -2.92
C VAL A 68 55.70 1.57 -4.32
N ARG A 69 54.91 1.86 -5.37
CA ARG A 69 55.29 2.31 -6.74
C ARG A 69 53.97 2.58 -7.49
N ALA A 70 53.59 3.76 -7.98
CA ALA A 70 54.20 4.81 -8.81
C ALA A 70 54.21 4.53 -10.34
N GLY A 71 53.48 5.39 -11.08
CA GLY A 71 53.56 5.65 -12.54
C GLY A 71 52.77 4.68 -13.43
N VAL A 72 51.98 5.06 -14.44
CA VAL A 72 52.08 6.12 -15.47
C VAL A 72 50.66 6.33 -16.07
N GLY A 73 50.11 7.56 -16.19
CA GLY A 73 50.04 8.39 -17.42
C GLY A 73 49.32 7.70 -18.60
N THR A 74 48.29 8.21 -19.30
CA THR A 74 47.84 9.57 -19.65
C THR A 74 46.45 9.50 -20.35
N PRO A 75 45.76 10.63 -20.60
CA PRO A 75 44.30 10.73 -20.83
C PRO A 75 43.93 10.93 -22.30
N TYR A 76 42.70 10.59 -22.72
CA TYR A 76 42.15 11.05 -24.00
C TYR A 76 40.67 11.50 -23.93
N HIS A 77 40.51 12.83 -24.09
CA HIS A 77 39.49 13.62 -24.81
C HIS A 77 38.01 13.66 -24.40
N ILE A 78 37.70 14.83 -23.84
CA ILE A 78 36.51 15.67 -24.05
C ILE A 78 36.13 15.75 -25.54
N VAL A 79 34.84 15.55 -25.85
CA VAL A 79 34.19 16.15 -27.03
C VAL A 79 33.00 16.99 -26.54
N VAL A 80 33.06 18.26 -26.90
CA VAL A 80 32.07 19.32 -26.72
C VAL A 80 31.07 19.30 -27.88
N GLY A 81 29.81 19.65 -27.59
CA GLY A 81 28.82 20.13 -28.58
C GLY A 81 27.80 19.06 -28.99
N ILE A 82 26.51 19.33 -29.19
CA ILE A 82 25.83 20.57 -29.54
C ILE A 82 24.41 20.52 -28.96
N ALA A 83 23.97 21.63 -28.37
CA ALA A 83 22.58 21.88 -28.01
C ALA A 83 21.74 22.08 -29.27
N MET A 84 20.59 21.42 -29.38
CA MET A 84 19.51 21.84 -30.28
C MET A 84 18.20 21.93 -29.51
N VAL A 85 17.88 23.18 -29.23
CA VAL A 85 16.60 23.69 -28.76
C VAL A 85 15.59 23.59 -29.91
N TRP A 86 14.46 22.93 -29.68
CA TRP A 86 13.27 23.06 -30.56
C TRP A 86 12.16 23.74 -29.77
N TRP A 87 11.86 24.99 -30.16
CA TRP A 87 10.62 25.67 -29.85
C TRP A 87 9.55 25.19 -30.83
N LEU A 88 8.37 24.81 -30.35
CA LEU A 88 7.15 24.88 -31.14
C LEU A 88 6.05 25.56 -30.31
N VAL A 89 5.67 26.72 -30.81
CA VAL A 89 4.59 27.60 -30.38
C VAL A 89 3.27 26.98 -30.83
N ILE A 90 2.33 26.74 -29.91
CA ILE A 90 0.92 26.51 -30.25
C ILE A 90 0.13 27.75 -29.84
N VAL A 91 -0.48 28.35 -30.85
CA VAL A 91 -1.32 29.55 -30.80
C VAL A 91 -2.68 29.20 -30.21
N CYS A 92 -3.03 29.81 -29.08
CA CYS A 92 -4.40 29.87 -28.58
C CYS A 92 -5.17 30.96 -29.34
N LEU A 93 -6.28 30.58 -29.99
CA LEU A 93 -7.31 31.52 -30.43
C LEU A 93 -8.54 31.33 -29.54
N GLY A 94 -8.79 32.32 -28.69
CA GLY A 94 -10.06 32.50 -27.99
C GLY A 94 -11.03 33.30 -28.85
N VAL A 95 -12.31 32.95 -28.78
CA VAL A 95 -13.41 33.82 -29.19
C VAL A 95 -14.46 33.83 -28.07
N LEU A 96 -14.66 35.03 -27.52
CA LEU A 96 -15.75 35.44 -26.65
C LEU A 96 -16.96 35.85 -27.52
N GLN A 97 -18.19 35.52 -27.10
CA GLN A 97 -19.39 36.39 -27.17
C GLN A 97 -20.58 35.67 -26.51
N THR A 98 -20.99 36.10 -25.31
CA THR A 98 -22.10 37.03 -24.96
C THR A 98 -23.53 36.49 -25.12
N SER A 99 -24.22 36.58 -23.98
CA SER A 99 -25.62 36.28 -23.68
C SER A 99 -26.65 37.02 -24.52
N SER A 100 -27.83 36.41 -24.70
CA SER A 100 -29.10 37.12 -24.86
C SER A 100 -30.26 36.28 -24.32
N GLY A 101 -31.08 36.91 -23.47
CA GLY A 101 -32.26 36.30 -22.86
C GLY A 101 -33.48 36.32 -23.77
N HIS A 102 -34.50 35.56 -23.39
CA HIS A 102 -35.84 35.63 -23.94
C HIS A 102 -36.87 35.60 -22.81
N GLN A 103 -37.80 36.56 -22.87
CA GLN A 103 -38.95 36.75 -21.98
C GLN A 103 -40.24 36.20 -22.63
N LEU A 104 -41.10 35.62 -21.77
CA LEU A 104 -42.58 35.71 -21.68
C LEU A 104 -43.45 34.99 -22.76
N PRO A 105 -44.70 34.53 -22.43
CA PRO A 105 -45.73 35.29 -21.68
C PRO A 105 -46.71 34.57 -20.71
N ASN A 106 -47.09 35.33 -19.67
CA ASN A 106 -48.43 35.69 -19.15
C ASN A 106 -49.60 34.67 -19.00
N ALA A 107 -50.18 34.60 -17.79
CA ALA A 107 -51.63 34.48 -17.47
C ALA A 107 -51.86 34.52 -15.93
N THR A 108 -52.21 35.68 -15.34
CA THR A 108 -53.55 36.11 -14.81
C THR A 108 -54.14 35.40 -13.58
N LEU A 109 -54.18 36.17 -12.47
CA LEU A 109 -55.25 36.46 -11.48
C LEU A 109 -55.92 35.33 -10.67
N ILE A 110 -55.95 35.50 -9.33
CA ILE A 110 -57.14 35.73 -8.46
C ILE A 110 -56.70 35.74 -6.97
N GLU A 111 -57.02 36.81 -6.23
CA GLU A 111 -57.13 36.83 -4.75
C GLU A 111 -58.59 36.59 -4.32
N PRO A 112 -58.87 36.15 -3.08
CA PRO A 112 -59.22 37.12 -2.04
C PRO A 112 -58.69 36.81 -0.62
N GLY A 113 -58.45 37.85 0.17
CA GLY A 113 -57.88 37.78 1.52
C GLY A 113 -58.86 37.73 2.70
N MET A 114 -58.33 37.92 3.91
CA MET A 114 -59.01 38.42 5.11
C MET A 114 -57.99 38.68 6.25
N GLU A 115 -58.07 39.86 6.87
CA GLU A 115 -57.37 40.27 8.10
C GLU A 115 -57.90 39.54 9.35
N VAL A 116 -57.07 39.27 10.38
CA VAL A 116 -57.40 39.48 11.82
C VAL A 116 -56.11 39.62 12.67
N THR A 117 -56.13 40.64 13.53
CA THR A 117 -55.16 41.06 14.55
C THR A 117 -55.13 40.23 15.86
N ASN A 118 -53.98 40.22 16.54
CA ASN A 118 -53.75 40.54 17.98
C ASN A 118 -53.10 39.50 18.95
N THR A 119 -52.03 40.00 19.60
CA THR A 119 -51.33 39.70 20.89
C THR A 119 -51.45 38.38 21.66
N GLY A 120 -50.29 37.90 22.18
CA GLY A 120 -50.23 37.08 23.42
C GLY A 120 -48.85 36.46 23.74
N GLN A 121 -48.28 36.81 24.91
CA GLN A 121 -46.98 36.37 25.42
C GLN A 121 -46.95 34.95 26.07
N ARG A 122 -45.78 34.31 25.95
CA ARG A 122 -45.07 33.34 26.85
C ARG A 122 -45.66 31.94 27.15
N SER A 123 -44.86 30.90 26.86
CA SER A 123 -44.46 29.84 27.83
C SER A 123 -43.41 28.90 27.22
N GLY A 124 -42.35 28.62 27.98
CA GLY A 124 -41.29 27.69 27.61
C GLY A 124 -41.77 26.24 27.55
N ARG A 125 -41.26 25.49 26.57
CA ARG A 125 -41.46 24.04 26.48
C ARG A 125 -40.10 23.36 26.38
N PHE A 126 -39.86 22.49 27.35
CA PHE A 126 -38.89 21.40 27.32
C PHE A 126 -38.96 20.67 25.96
N PHE A 127 -37.82 20.50 25.30
CA PHE A 127 -37.70 19.61 24.14
C PHE A 127 -37.20 18.23 24.62
N PRO A 128 -37.87 17.13 24.26
CA PRO A 128 -37.39 15.79 24.57
C PRO A 128 -36.20 15.47 23.66
N PHE A 129 -35.19 14.82 24.23
CA PHE A 129 -34.02 14.33 23.50
C PHE A 129 -34.46 13.34 22.41
N TYR A 130 -34.34 13.73 21.14
CA TYR A 130 -34.31 12.76 20.06
C TYR A 130 -32.96 12.05 20.14
N THR A 131 -32.99 10.74 20.40
CA THR A 131 -31.83 9.88 20.16
C THR A 131 -31.55 9.93 18.67
N ILE A 132 -30.55 10.72 18.26
CA ILE A 132 -30.06 10.75 16.88
C ILE A 132 -29.58 9.33 16.60
N GLY A 133 -30.32 8.58 15.79
CA GLY A 133 -29.88 7.30 15.30
C GLY A 133 -28.55 7.49 14.60
N ARG A 134 -27.53 6.71 14.97
CA ARG A 134 -26.24 6.70 14.27
C ARG A 134 -26.54 6.43 12.80
N ILE A 135 -26.31 7.42 11.96
CA ILE A 135 -26.37 7.27 10.51
C ILE A 135 -25.18 6.36 10.15
N ALA A 136 -25.44 5.35 9.33
CA ALA A 136 -24.37 4.45 8.91
C ALA A 136 -23.31 5.25 8.15
N ASN A 137 -22.06 5.11 8.59
CA ASN A 137 -20.87 5.59 7.92
C ASN A 137 -20.85 5.10 6.46
N VAL A 138 -21.13 5.99 5.49
CA VAL A 138 -21.13 5.66 4.05
C VAL A 138 -19.83 6.09 3.39
N PRO A 139 -19.32 5.36 2.37
CA PRO A 139 -18.13 5.78 1.64
C PRO A 139 -18.39 7.07 0.86
N CYS A 140 -17.36 7.92 0.76
CA CYS A 140 -17.39 9.19 0.05
C CYS A 140 -16.03 9.52 -0.55
N THR A 141 -15.96 10.56 -1.39
CA THR A 141 -14.69 11.03 -1.96
C THR A 141 -14.44 12.46 -1.51
N SER A 142 -13.25 12.73 -0.97
CA SER A 142 -12.83 14.07 -0.58
C SER A 142 -12.56 14.94 -1.82
N PRO A 143 -12.52 16.27 -1.67
CA PRO A 143 -12.06 17.17 -2.74
C PRO A 143 -10.63 16.87 -3.25
N SER A 144 -9.80 16.18 -2.44
CA SER A 144 -8.46 15.71 -2.82
C SER A 144 -8.46 14.38 -3.57
N GLY A 145 -9.63 13.81 -3.89
CA GLY A 145 -9.77 12.54 -4.61
C GLY A 145 -9.54 11.29 -3.77
N LEU A 146 -9.40 11.42 -2.44
CA LEU A 146 -9.21 10.30 -1.52
C LEU A 146 -10.56 9.70 -1.12
N SER A 147 -10.62 8.39 -1.00
CA SER A 147 -11.81 7.68 -0.51
C SER A 147 -11.87 7.81 1.01
N GLY A 148 -12.96 8.36 1.53
CA GLY A 148 -13.20 8.53 2.95
C GLY A 148 -14.54 7.96 3.38
N THR A 149 -14.96 8.33 4.57
CA THR A 149 -16.28 8.00 5.12
C THR A 149 -17.03 9.29 5.44
N CYS A 150 -18.28 9.40 4.98
CA CYS A 150 -19.16 10.49 5.35
C CYS A 150 -19.51 10.38 6.83
N LEU A 151 -19.25 11.46 7.56
CA LEU A 151 -19.71 11.66 8.91
C LEU A 151 -20.62 12.88 9.02
N ILE A 152 -21.41 12.91 10.08
CA ILE A 152 -22.19 14.09 10.47
C ILE A 152 -21.23 15.20 10.89
N ALA A 153 -21.51 16.46 10.55
CA ALA A 153 -20.64 17.63 10.84
C ALA A 153 -20.01 17.66 12.24
N GLY A 154 -20.75 17.31 13.29
CA GLY A 154 -20.24 17.24 14.66
C GLY A 154 -19.15 16.18 14.82
N GLU A 155 -19.40 14.96 14.32
CA GLU A 155 -18.42 13.88 14.32
C GLU A 155 -17.26 14.17 13.36
N CYS A 156 -17.49 14.87 12.24
CA CYS A 156 -16.42 15.32 11.34
C CYS A 156 -15.49 16.32 12.04
N LYS A 157 -16.02 17.29 12.79
CA LYS A 157 -15.21 18.25 13.55
C LYS A 157 -14.42 17.58 14.69
N ASP A 158 -15.04 16.64 15.40
CA ASP A 158 -14.39 15.90 16.48
C ASP A 158 -13.32 14.91 15.96
N ASN A 159 -13.45 14.45 14.70
CA ASN A 159 -12.50 13.57 14.02
C ASN A 159 -11.57 14.30 13.01
N GLY A 160 -11.39 15.63 13.13
CA GLY A 160 -10.39 16.38 12.36
C GLY A 160 -10.70 16.62 10.88
N GLY A 161 -11.97 16.55 10.47
CA GLY A 161 -12.37 16.64 9.07
C GLY A 161 -12.05 17.98 8.39
N LEU A 162 -11.27 17.86 7.32
CA LEU A 162 -10.77 18.90 6.39
C LEU A 162 -9.94 20.03 7.03
N ALA A 163 -8.83 19.63 7.65
CA ALA A 163 -7.53 20.15 7.22
C ALA A 163 -6.67 18.97 6.72
N SER A 164 -6.08 19.15 5.54
CA SER A 164 -5.21 18.19 4.87
C SER A 164 -3.93 17.93 5.70
N ASP A 165 -3.97 17.01 6.67
CA ASP A 165 -2.77 16.46 7.30
C ASP A 165 -2.95 14.98 7.73
N THR A 166 -2.45 14.12 6.85
CA THR A 166 -1.74 12.84 7.08
C THR A 166 -1.72 12.24 8.50
N GLN A 167 -2.19 11.00 8.69
CA GLN A 167 -1.87 10.24 9.91
C GLN A 167 -0.39 9.94 9.97
N SER A 168 0.26 10.57 10.93
CA SER A 168 1.68 10.40 11.24
C SER A 168 1.91 9.22 12.19
N CYS A 169 3.15 8.76 12.20
CA CYS A 169 3.70 7.72 13.08
C CYS A 169 3.17 7.73 14.52
N GLY A 170 2.84 6.54 15.02
CA GLY A 170 2.36 6.31 16.40
C GLY A 170 0.84 6.21 16.54
N GLY A 171 0.09 6.50 15.47
CA GLY A 171 -1.38 6.50 15.48
C GLY A 171 -2.03 5.11 15.54
N SER A 172 -3.34 5.12 15.78
CA SER A 172 -4.19 3.94 15.66
C SER A 172 -5.53 4.29 15.00
N THR A 173 -6.22 3.30 14.45
CA THR A 173 -7.55 3.48 13.86
C THR A 173 -8.38 2.22 14.01
N ASN A 174 -9.69 2.38 14.11
CA ASN A 174 -10.68 1.32 13.88
C ASN A 174 -11.61 1.64 12.70
N LEU A 175 -11.33 2.72 11.97
CA LEU A 175 -12.14 3.24 10.88
C LEU A 175 -11.76 2.59 9.56
N ASN A 176 -12.70 2.59 8.62
CA ASN A 176 -12.46 2.09 7.27
C ASN A 176 -11.86 3.19 6.38
N SER A 177 -11.09 2.81 5.37
CA SER A 177 -10.45 3.72 4.41
C SER A 177 -9.56 4.77 5.09
N THR A 178 -8.61 4.29 5.92
CA THR A 178 -7.62 5.16 6.58
C THR A 178 -6.32 5.17 5.76
N TYR A 179 -5.63 6.31 5.71
CA TYR A 179 -4.35 6.45 5.03
C TYR A 179 -3.19 6.57 6.03
N PHE A 180 -2.18 5.71 5.89
CA PHE A 180 -0.93 5.75 6.65
C PHE A 180 0.20 6.29 5.76
N THR A 181 0.71 7.47 6.10
CA THR A 181 1.59 8.26 5.24
C THR A 181 2.89 8.65 5.93
N ASN A 182 3.93 8.96 5.16
CA ASN A 182 5.13 9.55 5.74
C ASN A 182 4.91 10.96 6.24
N SER A 183 5.70 11.35 7.25
CA SER A 183 5.75 12.75 7.67
C SER A 183 6.17 13.61 6.48
N GLY A 184 5.38 14.65 6.20
CA GLY A 184 5.61 15.55 5.06
C GLY A 184 5.16 15.03 3.69
N TYR A 185 4.37 13.95 3.61
CA TYR A 185 3.76 13.50 2.34
C TYR A 185 2.94 14.64 1.69
N PRO A 186 3.01 14.87 0.36
CA PRO A 186 3.60 14.03 -0.68
C PRO A 186 5.12 14.17 -0.89
N GLY A 187 5.82 14.94 -0.05
CA GLY A 187 7.28 15.03 -0.09
C GLY A 187 7.97 13.76 0.43
N PRO A 188 9.25 13.54 0.05
CA PRO A 188 10.01 12.38 0.51
C PRO A 188 10.42 12.51 1.98
N TYR A 189 10.51 11.36 2.65
CA TYR A 189 11.03 11.23 4.00
C TYR A 189 12.49 10.76 3.97
N ASN A 190 13.37 11.54 4.60
CA ASN A 190 14.82 11.27 4.64
C ASN A 190 15.33 10.99 6.06
N GLY A 191 14.43 10.91 7.05
CA GLY A 191 14.80 10.62 8.43
C GLY A 191 15.08 9.14 8.70
N GLY A 192 15.45 8.84 9.94
CA GLY A 192 15.58 7.48 10.45
C GLY A 192 14.66 7.23 11.64
N GLY A 193 14.46 5.96 11.99
CA GLY A 193 13.66 5.53 13.12
C GLY A 193 12.56 4.56 12.74
N THR A 194 11.67 4.27 13.70
CA THR A 194 10.52 3.38 13.49
C THR A 194 9.21 4.15 13.62
N CYS A 195 8.38 4.02 12.60
CA CYS A 195 7.05 4.58 12.49
C CYS A 195 6.03 3.44 12.55
N SER A 196 5.18 3.40 13.58
CA SER A 196 4.15 2.36 13.74
C SER A 196 2.75 2.90 13.55
N PHE A 197 1.85 2.09 13.01
CA PHE A 197 0.43 2.40 12.88
C PHE A 197 -0.41 1.16 13.22
N THR A 198 -1.39 1.31 14.10
CA THR A 198 -2.15 0.17 14.63
C THR A 198 -3.60 0.19 14.17
N ILE A 199 -4.07 -0.90 13.60
CA ILE A 199 -5.44 -1.07 13.10
C ILE A 199 -6.15 -2.06 14.01
N THR A 200 -7.21 -1.61 14.67
CA THR A 200 -8.10 -2.48 15.45
C THR A 200 -9.33 -2.81 14.60
N PRO A 201 -9.72 -4.09 14.47
CA PRO A 201 -10.87 -4.45 13.65
C PRO A 201 -12.17 -3.89 14.25
N SER A 202 -12.99 -3.27 13.42
CA SER A 202 -14.39 -2.98 13.76
C SER A 202 -15.22 -4.27 13.86
N SER A 203 -16.37 -4.21 14.52
CA SER A 203 -17.28 -5.36 14.64
C SER A 203 -17.68 -5.91 13.27
N GLY A 204 -17.58 -7.22 13.09
CA GLY A 204 -17.92 -7.89 11.83
C GLY A 204 -16.85 -7.81 10.73
N ILE A 205 -15.69 -7.21 11.00
CA ILE A 205 -14.53 -7.19 10.11
C ILE A 205 -13.67 -8.44 10.35
N CYS A 206 -13.22 -9.07 9.26
CA CYS A 206 -12.33 -10.24 9.33
C CYS A 206 -10.99 -10.01 8.62
N GLN A 207 -10.95 -9.10 7.66
CA GLN A 207 -9.81 -8.95 6.76
C GLN A 207 -9.47 -7.48 6.56
N LEU A 208 -8.20 -7.19 6.36
CA LEU A 208 -7.66 -5.89 6.02
C LEU A 208 -7.02 -6.01 4.64
N ARG A 209 -7.44 -5.13 3.74
CA ARG A 209 -6.75 -4.86 2.48
C ARG A 209 -5.83 -3.66 2.70
N ILE A 210 -4.59 -3.81 2.27
CA ILE A 210 -3.52 -2.81 2.40
C ILE A 210 -3.09 -2.46 0.98
N ASP A 211 -3.46 -1.27 0.49
CA ASP A 211 -3.08 -0.81 -0.84
C ASP A 211 -1.91 0.17 -0.75
N PHE A 212 -0.82 -0.11 -1.47
CA PHE A 212 0.35 0.75 -1.52
C PHE A 212 0.16 1.81 -2.61
N ARG A 213 -0.58 2.88 -2.28
CA ARG A 213 -0.77 4.04 -3.19
C ARG A 213 0.56 4.70 -3.54
N ALA A 214 1.47 4.75 -2.58
CA ALA A 214 2.90 4.95 -2.79
C ALA A 214 3.64 4.09 -1.76
N LEU A 215 4.66 3.35 -2.17
CA LEU A 215 5.59 2.71 -1.24
C LEU A 215 6.94 2.52 -1.93
N THR A 216 7.88 3.37 -1.54
CA THR A 216 9.27 3.34 -1.99
C THR A 216 10.16 3.46 -0.75
N LEU A 217 10.83 2.37 -0.41
CA LEU A 217 11.85 2.28 0.63
C LEU A 217 13.20 1.93 -0.01
N GLU A 218 14.30 1.99 0.75
CA GLU A 218 15.61 1.52 0.25
C GLU A 218 15.51 0.08 -0.27
N GLN A 219 16.31 -0.24 -1.29
CA GLN A 219 16.35 -1.59 -1.86
C GLN A 219 16.81 -2.62 -0.81
N PRO A 220 16.45 -3.91 -0.95
CA PRO A 220 17.01 -4.96 -0.11
C PRO A 220 18.54 -5.03 -0.27
N THR A 221 19.20 -5.77 0.62
CA THR A 221 20.59 -6.19 0.39
C THR A 221 20.71 -6.94 -0.94
N GLY A 222 21.93 -7.16 -1.42
CA GLY A 222 22.11 -7.91 -2.66
C GLY A 222 21.56 -9.34 -2.60
N ASP A 223 21.42 -9.91 -1.40
CA ASP A 223 20.78 -11.20 -1.13
C ASP A 223 19.26 -11.09 -0.80
N GLY A 224 18.60 -10.00 -1.19
CA GLY A 224 17.13 -9.88 -1.08
C GLY A 224 16.56 -9.58 0.31
N SER A 225 17.39 -9.24 1.31
CA SER A 225 16.95 -8.98 2.69
C SER A 225 16.70 -7.50 2.98
N CYS A 226 15.54 -7.17 3.57
CA CYS A 226 15.16 -5.80 3.94
C CYS A 226 15.75 -5.35 5.29
N ASN A 227 17.07 -5.10 5.31
CA ASN A 227 17.80 -4.75 6.54
C ASN A 227 17.86 -3.24 6.81
N THR A 228 18.00 -2.43 5.76
CA THR A 228 18.16 -0.97 5.87
C THR A 228 16.84 -0.30 6.18
N ASP A 229 15.87 -0.50 5.28
CA ASP A 229 14.50 -0.05 5.46
C ASP A 229 13.56 -1.26 5.34
N ARG A 230 12.46 -1.25 6.09
CA ARG A 230 11.44 -2.30 6.00
C ARG A 230 10.08 -1.84 6.49
N LEU A 231 9.04 -2.25 5.77
CA LEU A 231 7.68 -2.39 6.27
C LEU A 231 7.52 -3.80 6.88
N THR A 232 7.04 -3.87 8.11
CA THR A 232 6.70 -5.11 8.81
C THR A 232 5.25 -5.07 9.24
N ILE A 233 4.52 -6.17 9.03
CA ILE A 233 3.12 -6.31 9.41
C ILE A 233 3.03 -7.35 10.53
N VAL A 234 2.53 -6.94 11.69
CA VAL A 234 2.46 -7.78 12.91
C VAL A 234 1.01 -8.01 13.31
N GLY A 235 0.69 -9.19 13.84
CA GLY A 235 -0.67 -9.54 14.29
C GLY A 235 -1.62 -9.97 13.16
N ALA A 236 -1.09 -10.17 11.96
CA ALA A 236 -1.81 -10.54 10.75
C ALA A 236 -1.65 -12.03 10.41
N SER A 237 -2.62 -12.58 9.65
CA SER A 237 -2.54 -13.92 9.05
C SER A 237 -2.94 -13.92 7.56
N PRO A 238 -2.12 -14.47 6.64
CA PRO A 238 -0.82 -15.12 6.90
C PRO A 238 0.23 -14.11 7.38
N ALA A 239 1.31 -14.63 7.96
CA ALA A 239 2.48 -13.82 8.28
C ALA A 239 3.10 -13.27 6.99
N VAL A 240 3.55 -12.02 7.01
CA VAL A 240 4.15 -11.35 5.86
C VAL A 240 5.62 -11.10 6.18
N VAL A 241 6.51 -11.47 5.25
CA VAL A 241 7.93 -11.14 5.38
C VAL A 241 8.15 -9.62 5.33
N PRO A 242 9.26 -9.09 5.87
CA PRO A 242 9.57 -7.68 5.72
C PRO A 242 9.61 -7.25 4.24
N ILE A 243 8.99 -6.12 3.93
CA ILE A 243 8.86 -5.57 2.57
C ILE A 243 9.69 -4.28 2.46
N CYS A 244 10.45 -4.12 1.39
CA CYS A 244 11.23 -2.93 1.09
C CYS A 244 11.32 -2.70 -0.43
N GLY A 245 12.07 -1.68 -0.85
CA GLY A 245 12.14 -1.27 -2.25
C GLY A 245 10.83 -0.66 -2.79
N GLU A 246 10.51 -0.90 -4.05
CA GLU A 246 9.39 -0.27 -4.78
C GLU A 246 8.16 -1.20 -4.84
N ASN A 247 7.07 -0.79 -4.22
CA ASN A 247 5.82 -1.59 -4.17
C ASN A 247 4.57 -0.76 -4.50
N THR A 248 4.76 0.46 -5.02
CA THR A 248 3.67 1.33 -5.47
C THR A 248 2.75 0.61 -6.46
N GLY A 249 1.45 0.70 -6.24
CA GLY A 249 0.42 0.04 -7.05
C GLY A 249 0.15 -1.42 -6.68
N GLN A 250 0.92 -2.01 -5.76
CA GLN A 250 0.63 -3.33 -5.22
C GLN A 250 -0.28 -3.26 -3.99
N HIS A 251 -0.80 -4.41 -3.59
CA HIS A 251 -1.69 -4.54 -2.43
C HIS A 251 -1.50 -5.88 -1.73
N LEU A 252 -1.91 -5.93 -0.46
CA LEU A 252 -1.91 -7.13 0.35
C LEU A 252 -3.29 -7.36 0.97
N TYR A 253 -3.63 -8.63 1.15
CA TYR A 253 -4.78 -9.08 1.93
C TYR A 253 -4.28 -9.87 3.14
N VAL A 254 -4.66 -9.42 4.33
CA VAL A 254 -4.33 -10.07 5.59
C VAL A 254 -5.55 -10.16 6.48
N ASN A 255 -5.66 -11.24 7.25
CA ASN A 255 -6.76 -11.45 8.19
C ASN A 255 -6.36 -11.00 9.59
N PHE A 256 -7.34 -10.46 10.33
CA PHE A 256 -7.19 -10.24 11.77
C PHE A 256 -7.15 -11.60 12.49
N VAL A 257 -6.27 -11.73 13.48
CA VAL A 257 -6.21 -12.93 14.32
C VAL A 257 -7.18 -12.75 15.48
N GLY A 258 -8.36 -13.36 15.38
CA GLY A 258 -9.46 -13.13 16.32
C GLY A 258 -9.93 -11.67 16.26
N SER A 259 -10.01 -11.01 17.42
CA SER A 259 -10.27 -9.57 17.53
C SER A 259 -8.99 -8.75 17.79
N GLY A 260 -7.81 -9.35 17.58
CA GLY A 260 -6.52 -8.69 17.81
C GLY A 260 -6.21 -7.63 16.75
N PRO A 261 -5.46 -6.57 17.09
CA PRO A 261 -5.08 -5.54 16.14
C PRO A 261 -3.96 -5.99 15.20
N ILE A 262 -3.88 -5.35 14.04
CA ILE A 262 -2.75 -5.46 13.11
C ILE A 262 -1.89 -4.19 13.24
N SER A 263 -0.57 -4.34 13.34
CA SER A 263 0.36 -3.21 13.39
C SER A 263 1.26 -3.17 12.16
N LEU A 264 1.25 -2.05 11.45
CA LEU A 264 2.19 -1.74 10.38
C LEU A 264 3.36 -0.97 10.98
N ARG A 265 4.59 -1.43 10.75
CA ARG A 265 5.82 -0.78 11.22
C ARG A 265 6.75 -0.53 10.05
N ILE A 266 7.04 0.74 9.79
CA ILE A 266 8.07 1.18 8.84
C ILE A 266 9.30 1.56 9.65
N ALA A 267 10.38 0.79 9.51
CA ALA A 267 11.69 1.11 10.07
C ALA A 267 12.61 1.61 8.96
N THR A 268 13.33 2.69 9.21
CA THR A 268 14.19 3.37 8.22
C THR A 268 15.53 3.76 8.82
N ASN A 269 16.57 3.76 8.00
CA ASN A 269 17.91 4.18 8.41
C ASN A 269 18.24 5.63 7.95
N GLY A 270 18.35 6.55 8.91
CA GLY A 270 18.64 7.97 8.65
C GLY A 270 20.05 8.25 8.12
N ASP A 271 20.97 7.28 8.22
CA ASP A 271 22.33 7.41 7.66
C ASP A 271 22.35 7.17 6.14
N VAL A 272 21.26 6.65 5.58
CA VAL A 272 21.12 6.39 4.15
C VAL A 272 20.28 7.49 3.52
N SER A 273 20.91 8.28 2.65
CA SER A 273 20.24 9.31 1.85
C SER A 273 19.43 8.64 0.74
N PHE A 274 18.12 8.52 0.98
CA PHE A 274 17.18 7.92 0.06
C PHE A 274 15.82 8.60 0.20
N ASN A 275 15.20 8.91 -0.94
CA ASN A 275 13.89 9.55 -1.00
C ASN A 275 12.78 8.52 -0.70
N ARG A 276 12.57 8.22 0.57
CA ARG A 276 11.52 7.30 1.01
C ARG A 276 10.17 7.95 0.83
N LEU A 277 9.17 7.17 0.44
CA LEU A 277 7.82 7.68 0.29
C LEU A 277 6.84 6.57 0.64
N TRP A 278 5.85 6.87 1.49
CA TRP A 278 4.74 5.94 1.68
C TRP A 278 3.41 6.67 1.84
N ASN A 279 2.40 6.10 1.19
CA ASN A 279 1.00 6.39 1.33
C ASN A 279 0.25 5.07 1.19
N ILE A 280 -0.24 4.54 2.31
CA ILE A 280 -0.81 3.21 2.41
C ILE A 280 -2.28 3.35 2.77
N GLU A 281 -3.17 2.89 1.91
CA GLU A 281 -4.61 2.86 2.18
C GLU A 281 -4.98 1.56 2.87
N LEU A 282 -5.79 1.67 3.93
CA LEU A 282 -6.17 0.59 4.82
C LEU A 282 -7.68 0.44 4.76
N SER A 283 -8.13 -0.65 4.13
CA SER A 283 -9.56 -0.96 3.95
C SER A 283 -9.93 -2.22 4.71
N GLN A 284 -10.80 -2.06 5.71
CA GLN A 284 -11.39 -3.15 6.47
C GLN A 284 -12.51 -3.83 5.67
N ILE A 285 -12.45 -5.16 5.60
CA ILE A 285 -13.37 -6.00 4.84
C ILE A 285 -14.18 -6.86 5.80
N ALA A 286 -15.50 -6.72 5.69
CA ALA A 286 -16.46 -7.49 6.46
C ALA A 286 -16.35 -8.99 6.18
N CYS A 287 -16.58 -9.81 7.19
CA CYS A 287 -16.49 -11.27 7.10
C CYS A 287 -17.38 -11.89 6.00
N ALA A 288 -18.53 -11.27 5.75
CA ALA A 288 -19.51 -11.67 4.74
C ALA A 288 -19.36 -10.94 3.39
N SER A 289 -18.33 -10.11 3.22
CA SER A 289 -18.12 -9.36 1.98
C SER A 289 -17.76 -10.28 0.81
N ALA A 290 -18.34 -10.04 -0.37
CA ALA A 290 -17.96 -10.69 -1.62
C ALA A 290 -16.55 -10.27 -2.11
N GLU A 291 -16.05 -9.13 -1.60
CA GLU A 291 -14.70 -8.61 -1.91
C GLU A 291 -13.61 -9.22 -1.02
N ARG A 292 -13.98 -10.14 -0.13
CA ARG A 292 -13.03 -10.85 0.72
C ARG A 292 -12.15 -11.78 -0.12
N ALA A 293 -10.84 -11.60 0.01
CA ALA A 293 -9.88 -12.53 -0.58
C ALA A 293 -9.97 -13.91 0.10
N PRO A 294 -9.83 -15.01 -0.66
CA PRO A 294 -9.80 -16.35 -0.08
C PRO A 294 -8.67 -16.50 0.95
N ALA A 295 -8.87 -17.36 1.95
CA ALA A 295 -7.84 -17.64 2.95
C ALA A 295 -6.57 -18.21 2.29
N GLY A 296 -5.40 -17.71 2.71
CA GLY A 296 -4.10 -18.11 2.15
C GLY A 296 -3.62 -17.28 0.95
N CYS A 297 -4.46 -16.40 0.40
CA CYS A 297 -4.07 -15.48 -0.66
C CYS A 297 -3.52 -14.18 -0.05
N LEU A 298 -2.25 -13.87 -0.31
CA LEU A 298 -1.66 -12.59 0.12
C LEU A 298 -1.97 -11.48 -0.88
N GLN A 299 -2.08 -11.81 -2.17
CA GLN A 299 -2.60 -10.91 -3.20
C GLN A 299 -3.86 -11.51 -3.80
N TYR A 300 -4.81 -10.65 -4.16
CA TYR A 300 -6.08 -11.08 -4.76
C TYR A 300 -6.50 -10.12 -5.86
N TYR A 301 -6.77 -10.67 -7.04
CA TYR A 301 -7.17 -9.94 -8.23
C TYR A 301 -8.55 -10.40 -8.70
N THR A 302 -9.38 -9.47 -9.14
CA THR A 302 -10.78 -9.72 -9.46
C THR A 302 -11.10 -9.65 -10.93
N GLU A 303 -10.22 -9.03 -11.72
CA GLU A 303 -10.41 -8.79 -13.14
C GLU A 303 -10.17 -10.04 -13.97
N PRO A 304 -10.85 -10.22 -15.11
CA PRO A 304 -10.67 -11.37 -16.00
C PRO A 304 -9.30 -11.38 -16.70
N SER A 305 -8.65 -10.23 -16.80
CA SER A 305 -7.30 -10.08 -17.32
C SER A 305 -6.60 -8.95 -16.59
N GLY A 306 -5.29 -9.04 -16.46
CA GLY A 306 -4.52 -8.02 -15.77
C GLY A 306 -3.06 -8.41 -15.66
N GLU A 307 -2.40 -7.81 -14.69
CA GLU A 307 -0.98 -8.01 -14.42
C GLU A 307 -0.78 -8.31 -12.94
N ILE A 308 0.13 -9.24 -12.66
CA ILE A 308 0.58 -9.60 -11.32
C ILE A 308 2.09 -9.53 -11.27
N SER A 309 2.65 -9.20 -10.11
CA SER A 309 4.10 -9.13 -9.93
C SER A 309 4.50 -9.52 -8.52
N SER A 310 5.74 -9.99 -8.37
CA SER A 310 6.36 -10.13 -7.05
C SER A 310 6.47 -8.77 -6.34
N LEU A 311 6.45 -8.81 -5.01
CA LEU A 311 6.86 -7.66 -4.20
C LEU A 311 8.27 -7.18 -4.61
N ASN A 312 8.49 -5.88 -4.53
CA ASN A 312 9.69 -5.17 -5.00
C ASN A 312 10.06 -5.34 -6.50
N TYR A 313 9.14 -5.81 -7.35
CA TYR A 313 9.41 -5.79 -8.79
C TYR A 313 9.55 -4.35 -9.29
N GLY A 314 10.58 -4.08 -10.09
CA GLY A 314 10.71 -2.81 -10.80
C GLY A 314 11.82 -2.82 -11.85
N LEU A 315 11.94 -1.72 -12.59
CA LEU A 315 12.75 -1.69 -13.82
C LEU A 315 14.23 -1.36 -13.59
N GLY A 316 14.58 -0.74 -12.45
CA GLY A 316 15.95 -0.46 -12.05
C GLY A 316 16.69 -1.70 -11.55
N GLU A 317 18.03 -1.63 -11.51
CA GLU A 317 18.88 -2.63 -10.84
C GLU A 317 18.90 -2.40 -9.32
N ASN A 318 19.19 -3.45 -8.54
CA ASN A 318 19.62 -3.25 -7.16
C ASN A 318 21.09 -2.78 -7.15
N PRO A 319 21.42 -1.60 -6.60
CA PRO A 319 22.79 -1.11 -6.56
C PRO A 319 23.70 -1.90 -5.61
N ALA A 320 23.14 -2.64 -4.65
CA ALA A 320 23.89 -3.45 -3.70
C ALA A 320 24.54 -4.66 -4.38
N PHE A 321 25.70 -5.07 -3.88
CA PHE A 321 26.31 -6.35 -4.24
C PHE A 321 25.77 -7.46 -3.32
N ASN A 322 25.63 -8.67 -3.84
CA ASN A 322 25.34 -9.85 -3.04
C ASN A 322 26.61 -10.37 -2.34
N THR A 323 26.46 -11.43 -1.54
CA THR A 323 27.55 -12.04 -0.78
C THR A 323 28.73 -12.56 -1.61
N VAL A 324 28.54 -12.83 -2.91
CA VAL A 324 29.60 -13.27 -3.83
C VAL A 324 30.19 -12.14 -4.68
N GLY A 325 29.79 -10.89 -4.44
CA GLY A 325 30.34 -9.72 -5.12
C GLY A 325 29.77 -9.45 -6.52
N THR A 326 28.64 -10.07 -6.89
CA THR A 326 27.89 -9.78 -8.11
C THR A 326 26.76 -8.80 -7.82
N ARG A 327 26.12 -8.26 -8.88
CA ARG A 327 24.99 -7.36 -8.73
C ARG A 327 23.83 -8.06 -8.02
N GLY A 328 23.30 -7.40 -6.99
CA GLY A 328 22.26 -7.94 -6.13
C GLY A 328 20.91 -8.10 -6.81
N SER A 329 20.08 -8.95 -6.22
CA SER A 329 18.70 -9.18 -6.63
C SER A 329 17.76 -8.09 -6.09
N ARG A 330 16.68 -7.78 -6.82
CA ARG A 330 15.52 -7.04 -6.30
C ARG A 330 14.50 -7.97 -5.67
N GLN A 331 14.54 -9.24 -6.03
CA GLN A 331 13.68 -10.27 -5.47
C GLN A 331 13.85 -10.30 -3.95
N LEU A 332 12.72 -10.27 -3.24
CA LEU A 332 12.76 -10.39 -1.79
C LEU A 332 13.05 -11.84 -1.41
N ALA A 333 13.94 -12.03 -0.45
CA ALA A 333 14.31 -13.33 0.07
C ALA A 333 13.23 -13.91 0.98
N ASN A 334 13.20 -15.25 1.08
CA ASN A 334 12.36 -16.02 2.00
C ASN A 334 10.85 -15.79 1.84
N THR A 335 10.37 -15.45 0.64
CA THR A 335 8.95 -15.28 0.38
C THR A 335 8.28 -16.63 0.14
N ASN A 336 7.04 -16.78 0.62
CA ASN A 336 6.18 -17.90 0.29
C ASN A 336 4.72 -17.46 0.42
N TYR A 337 4.11 -17.09 -0.70
CA TYR A 337 2.73 -16.61 -0.70
C TYR A 337 1.97 -16.93 -1.98
N GLY A 338 0.64 -17.00 -1.85
CA GLY A 338 -0.28 -17.18 -2.96
C GLY A 338 -0.80 -15.85 -3.50
N ILE A 339 -0.84 -15.75 -4.83
CA ILE A 339 -1.53 -14.73 -5.62
C ILE A 339 -2.76 -15.39 -6.21
N CYS A 340 -3.93 -14.97 -5.77
CA CYS A 340 -5.20 -15.55 -6.19
C CYS A 340 -5.91 -14.65 -7.19
N ILE A 341 -6.59 -15.26 -8.15
CA ILE A 341 -7.33 -14.55 -9.19
C ILE A 341 -8.76 -15.09 -9.20
N ARG A 342 -9.75 -14.22 -9.00
CA ARG A 342 -11.16 -14.58 -9.00
C ARG A 342 -11.57 -15.07 -10.40
N PRO A 343 -12.07 -16.30 -10.55
CA PRO A 343 -12.62 -16.74 -11.82
C PRO A 343 -13.84 -15.89 -12.21
N ALA A 344 -13.80 -15.24 -13.36
CA ALA A 344 -14.96 -14.56 -13.93
C ALA A 344 -15.96 -15.58 -14.49
N ALA A 345 -17.21 -15.14 -14.66
CA ALA A 345 -18.27 -15.99 -15.22
C ALA A 345 -17.86 -16.54 -16.60
N ALA A 346 -18.20 -17.80 -16.85
CA ALA A 346 -17.89 -18.53 -18.08
C ALA A 346 -16.39 -18.57 -18.46
N ARG A 347 -15.47 -18.44 -17.49
CA ARG A 347 -14.03 -18.67 -17.68
C ARG A 347 -13.61 -20.02 -17.10
N CYS A 348 -12.85 -20.80 -17.88
CA CYS A 348 -12.48 -22.18 -17.53
C CYS A 348 -10.98 -22.45 -17.40
N SER A 349 -10.14 -21.56 -17.90
CA SER A 349 -8.70 -21.63 -17.71
C SER A 349 -8.12 -20.23 -17.60
N ILE A 350 -6.87 -20.14 -17.17
CA ILE A 350 -6.10 -18.91 -17.13
C ILE A 350 -4.77 -19.13 -17.83
N THR A 351 -4.35 -18.15 -18.61
CA THR A 351 -3.04 -18.12 -19.28
C THR A 351 -2.20 -17.02 -18.67
N TYR A 352 -0.97 -17.35 -18.30
CA TYR A 352 0.07 -16.43 -17.87
C TYR A 352 1.09 -16.25 -18.99
N SER A 353 1.56 -15.02 -19.19
CA SER A 353 2.58 -14.69 -20.20
C SER A 353 3.43 -13.51 -19.75
N LEU A 354 4.56 -13.29 -20.44
CA LEU A 354 5.38 -12.11 -20.21
C LEU A 354 4.75 -10.86 -20.84
N PRO A 355 4.93 -9.67 -20.23
CA PRO A 355 4.71 -8.40 -20.92
C PRO A 355 5.70 -8.25 -22.10
N PRO A 356 5.27 -7.73 -23.26
CA PRO A 356 6.08 -7.74 -24.49
C PRO A 356 7.30 -6.82 -24.46
N ASN A 357 7.30 -5.80 -23.59
CA ASN A 357 8.35 -4.77 -23.55
C ASN A 357 9.23 -4.85 -22.29
N ASP A 358 9.24 -6.00 -21.62
CA ASP A 358 10.05 -6.20 -20.42
C ASP A 358 10.66 -7.61 -20.40
N ARG A 359 11.85 -7.71 -20.98
CA ARG A 359 12.64 -8.95 -21.03
C ARG A 359 13.10 -9.46 -19.66
N TYR A 360 13.06 -8.61 -18.62
CA TYR A 360 13.45 -8.99 -17.26
C TYR A 360 12.25 -9.42 -16.41
N ALA A 361 11.04 -9.41 -16.99
CA ALA A 361 9.79 -9.71 -16.32
C ALA A 361 9.68 -11.12 -15.75
N PHE A 362 10.65 -11.99 -15.99
CA PHE A 362 10.78 -13.24 -15.25
C PHE A 362 12.25 -13.60 -15.13
N THR A 363 12.84 -13.19 -14.01
CA THR A 363 14.23 -13.48 -13.63
C THR A 363 14.21 -13.85 -12.16
N LEU A 364 14.13 -15.17 -11.91
CA LEU A 364 13.97 -15.74 -10.57
C LEU A 364 15.16 -16.57 -10.11
N SER A 365 15.91 -17.14 -11.05
CA SER A 365 17.10 -17.93 -10.75
C SER A 365 18.12 -17.76 -11.87
N MET A 366 19.36 -18.13 -11.59
CA MET A 366 20.58 -17.88 -12.39
C MET A 366 21.04 -16.42 -12.35
N ASP A 367 22.18 -16.19 -13.01
CA ASP A 367 22.82 -14.88 -13.05
C ASP A 367 22.44 -14.12 -14.33
N VAL A 368 21.64 -13.05 -14.18
CA VAL A 368 21.26 -12.15 -15.28
C VAL A 368 22.47 -11.48 -15.92
N ILE A 369 23.54 -11.20 -15.16
CA ILE A 369 24.69 -10.45 -15.68
C ILE A 369 25.60 -11.31 -16.57
N ALA A 370 25.47 -12.64 -16.48
CA ALA A 370 26.25 -13.60 -17.25
C ALA A 370 25.63 -13.94 -18.62
N ILE A 371 24.46 -13.39 -18.93
CA ILE A 371 23.66 -13.74 -20.11
C ILE A 371 23.51 -12.54 -21.04
N ASP A 372 23.53 -12.81 -22.36
CA ASP A 372 23.21 -11.80 -23.36
C ASP A 372 21.78 -11.26 -23.11
N PRO A 373 21.60 -9.95 -22.89
CA PRO A 373 20.29 -9.37 -22.62
C PRO A 373 19.24 -9.60 -23.72
N SER A 374 19.61 -10.00 -24.94
CA SER A 374 18.68 -10.37 -26.00
C SER A 374 18.01 -11.74 -25.78
N MET A 375 18.59 -12.60 -24.93
CA MET A 375 18.06 -13.93 -24.62
C MET A 375 17.10 -13.93 -23.41
N LEU A 376 17.16 -12.90 -22.57
CA LEU A 376 16.29 -12.76 -21.39
C LEU A 376 14.81 -12.71 -21.79
N GLY A 377 13.97 -13.35 -20.99
CA GLY A 377 12.53 -13.42 -21.25
C GLY A 377 12.15 -14.41 -22.35
N THR A 378 13.09 -15.18 -22.90
CA THR A 378 12.77 -16.22 -23.89
C THR A 378 12.49 -17.56 -23.23
N ALA A 379 11.68 -18.40 -23.88
CA ALA A 379 11.40 -19.76 -23.40
C ALA A 379 12.68 -20.63 -23.28
N MET A 380 13.75 -20.30 -24.01
CA MET A 380 15.04 -21.02 -23.95
C MET A 380 15.72 -20.93 -22.57
N LEU A 381 15.52 -19.81 -21.86
CA LEU A 381 16.06 -19.61 -20.51
C LEU A 381 15.04 -19.91 -19.41
N SER A 382 13.87 -20.44 -19.79
CA SER A 382 12.91 -20.93 -18.82
C SER A 382 13.29 -22.32 -18.32
N MET A 383 13.19 -22.50 -17.01
CA MET A 383 13.47 -23.76 -16.35
C MET A 383 12.21 -24.26 -15.65
N THR A 384 12.10 -25.59 -15.49
CA THR A 384 10.95 -26.23 -14.83
C THR A 384 11.38 -27.41 -13.96
N GLY A 385 10.49 -27.83 -13.05
CA GLY A 385 10.68 -29.07 -12.30
C GLY A 385 11.90 -29.05 -11.38
N LEU A 386 12.74 -30.09 -11.50
CA LEU A 386 13.87 -30.32 -10.59
C LEU A 386 14.98 -29.26 -10.69
N ALA A 387 14.98 -28.41 -11.72
CA ALA A 387 15.87 -27.25 -11.78
C ALA A 387 15.42 -26.11 -10.85
N CYS A 388 14.13 -26.07 -10.49
CA CYS A 388 13.49 -25.02 -9.71
C CYS A 388 13.42 -25.39 -8.23
N GLN A 389 14.57 -25.33 -7.56
CA GLN A 389 14.72 -25.73 -6.15
C GLN A 389 14.83 -24.57 -5.17
N THR A 390 15.32 -23.41 -5.61
CA THR A 390 15.55 -22.24 -4.76
C THR A 390 14.38 -21.26 -4.89
N ASP A 391 14.22 -20.72 -6.10
CA ASP A 391 13.36 -19.58 -6.37
C ASP A 391 12.51 -19.88 -7.59
N PHE A 392 11.20 -19.87 -7.41
CA PHE A 392 10.28 -20.32 -8.44
C PHE A 392 8.86 -19.84 -8.18
N VAL A 393 8.06 -19.85 -9.24
CA VAL A 393 6.61 -19.80 -9.13
C VAL A 393 6.02 -21.19 -9.30
N VAL A 394 4.90 -21.44 -8.62
CA VAL A 394 4.09 -22.64 -8.80
C VAL A 394 2.79 -22.26 -9.50
N ILE A 395 2.55 -22.87 -10.65
CA ILE A 395 1.29 -22.78 -11.40
C ILE A 395 0.68 -24.19 -11.42
N PRO A 396 -0.39 -24.46 -10.65
CA PRO A 396 -0.92 -25.81 -10.51
C PRO A 396 -1.44 -26.42 -11.82
N ASN A 397 -1.17 -27.72 -12.03
CA ASN A 397 -1.65 -28.52 -13.17
C ASN A 397 -1.58 -27.81 -14.54
N PRO A 398 -0.38 -27.36 -14.96
CA PRO A 398 -0.21 -26.64 -16.21
C PRO A 398 -0.40 -27.56 -17.42
N SER A 399 -1.05 -27.04 -18.47
CA SER A 399 -1.29 -27.76 -19.72
C SER A 399 -0.01 -27.81 -20.55
N GLY A 400 0.42 -29.01 -20.93
CA GLY A 400 1.61 -29.22 -21.78
C GLY A 400 2.94 -29.25 -21.04
N PHE A 401 2.93 -29.28 -19.69
CA PHE A 401 4.13 -29.36 -18.87
C PHE A 401 4.04 -30.53 -17.88
N ASN A 402 5.20 -31.13 -17.56
CA ASN A 402 5.30 -32.25 -16.60
C ASN A 402 5.65 -31.78 -15.18
N SER A 403 5.65 -30.47 -14.92
CA SER A 403 5.90 -29.87 -13.61
C SER A 403 5.07 -28.60 -13.46
N ASP A 404 4.71 -28.30 -12.22
CA ASP A 404 4.03 -27.10 -11.77
C ASP A 404 4.99 -25.96 -11.36
N ARG A 405 6.30 -26.20 -11.31
CA ARG A 405 7.31 -25.20 -10.91
C ARG A 405 8.01 -24.60 -12.12
N PHE A 406 8.16 -23.27 -12.11
CA PHE A 406 8.78 -22.48 -13.17
C PHE A 406 9.78 -21.48 -12.57
N CYS A 407 10.98 -21.39 -13.14
CA CYS A 407 12.08 -20.55 -12.68
C CYS A 407 13.04 -20.19 -13.83
N GLY A 408 14.17 -19.55 -13.52
CA GLY A 408 15.18 -19.14 -14.49
C GLY A 408 15.02 -17.70 -14.98
N LEU A 409 15.52 -17.44 -16.18
CA LEU A 409 15.64 -16.08 -16.77
C LEU A 409 14.70 -15.87 -17.97
N GLY A 410 13.65 -16.69 -18.05
CA GLY A 410 12.59 -16.58 -19.04
C GLY A 410 11.39 -17.39 -18.63
N PHE A 411 10.27 -17.21 -19.33
CA PHE A 411 9.00 -17.84 -19.00
C PHE A 411 8.35 -18.39 -20.28
N PRO A 412 7.89 -19.65 -20.29
CA PRO A 412 7.44 -20.30 -21.52
C PRO A 412 6.00 -19.92 -21.92
N GLY A 413 5.30 -19.16 -21.07
CA GLY A 413 3.85 -19.01 -21.14
C GLY A 413 3.16 -20.28 -20.63
N VAL A 414 2.22 -20.12 -19.70
CA VAL A 414 1.61 -21.26 -19.01
C VAL A 414 0.12 -21.10 -18.97
N THR A 415 -0.61 -22.12 -19.42
CA THR A 415 -2.07 -22.19 -19.29
C THR A 415 -2.46 -23.29 -18.31
N THR A 416 -3.41 -23.01 -17.42
CA THR A 416 -3.96 -24.01 -16.50
C THR A 416 -5.47 -23.88 -16.39
N SER A 417 -6.15 -25.02 -16.28
CA SER A 417 -7.57 -25.12 -15.93
C SER A 417 -7.79 -25.49 -14.46
N ALA A 418 -6.72 -25.55 -13.64
CA ALA A 418 -6.83 -25.78 -12.21
C ALA A 418 -7.65 -24.66 -11.54
N ARG A 419 -8.51 -25.04 -10.60
CA ARG A 419 -9.33 -24.12 -9.82
C ARG A 419 -9.07 -24.31 -8.32
N PRO A 420 -9.01 -23.22 -7.52
CA PRO A 420 -9.07 -21.81 -7.93
C PRO A 420 -7.85 -21.39 -8.77
N PHE A 421 -7.95 -20.29 -9.52
CA PHE A 421 -6.79 -19.72 -10.21
C PHE A 421 -5.86 -19.12 -9.17
N VAL A 422 -4.68 -19.70 -9.05
CA VAL A 422 -3.66 -19.31 -8.08
C VAL A 422 -2.28 -19.47 -8.69
N LEU A 423 -1.39 -18.55 -8.35
CA LEU A 423 0.04 -18.66 -8.56
C LEU A 423 0.72 -18.52 -7.19
N TYR A 424 1.60 -19.45 -6.84
CA TYR A 424 2.42 -19.31 -5.65
C TYR A 424 3.80 -18.82 -6.04
N THR A 425 4.42 -18.01 -5.20
CA THR A 425 5.83 -17.64 -5.33
C THR A 425 6.59 -18.14 -4.13
N VAL A 426 7.76 -18.69 -4.37
CA VAL A 426 8.68 -19.21 -3.36
C VAL A 426 10.06 -18.65 -3.66
N THR A 427 10.68 -18.04 -2.65
CA THR A 427 12.07 -17.62 -2.71
C THR A 427 12.79 -18.07 -1.45
N ASN A 428 14.07 -18.41 -1.57
CA ASN A 428 14.89 -18.78 -0.42
C ASN A 428 15.71 -17.56 0.06
N GLY A 429 16.67 -17.79 0.97
CA GLY A 429 17.58 -16.75 1.46
C GLY A 429 18.98 -16.82 0.85
N ASN A 430 19.20 -17.67 -0.16
CA ASN A 430 20.49 -17.89 -0.77
C ASN A 430 20.44 -17.49 -2.24
N GLU A 431 20.91 -16.27 -2.53
CA GLU A 431 21.07 -15.76 -3.89
C GLU A 431 22.44 -16.14 -4.48
N THR A 432 23.04 -17.26 -4.06
CA THR A 432 24.28 -17.77 -4.68
C THR A 432 23.95 -19.04 -5.47
N PRO A 433 24.19 -19.07 -6.80
CA PRO A 433 24.91 -18.10 -7.65
C PRO A 433 24.01 -17.08 -8.39
N ASP A 434 22.82 -16.78 -7.86
CA ASP A 434 21.85 -15.90 -8.52
C ASP A 434 22.31 -14.43 -8.53
N GLY A 435 22.00 -13.71 -9.62
CA GLY A 435 22.55 -12.38 -9.86
C GLY A 435 21.59 -11.49 -10.61
N ALA A 436 21.43 -10.25 -10.14
CA ALA A 436 20.61 -9.20 -10.73
C ALA A 436 19.18 -9.63 -11.13
N ASN A 437 18.62 -10.60 -10.41
CA ASN A 437 17.25 -11.06 -10.59
C ASN A 437 16.25 -9.97 -10.16
N ARG A 438 15.16 -9.81 -10.89
CA ARG A 438 14.13 -8.78 -10.61
C ARG A 438 12.88 -9.35 -9.94
N GLY A 439 12.74 -10.66 -9.90
CA GLY A 439 11.49 -11.31 -9.57
C GLY A 439 10.67 -11.62 -10.82
N PHE A 440 9.35 -11.52 -10.71
CA PHE A 440 8.45 -11.72 -11.83
C PHE A 440 7.39 -10.62 -11.97
N ARG A 441 6.94 -10.45 -13.21
CA ARG A 441 5.80 -9.65 -13.65
C ARG A 441 5.14 -10.40 -14.80
N LEU A 442 3.91 -10.85 -14.60
CA LEU A 442 3.18 -11.67 -15.54
C LEU A 442 1.86 -11.02 -15.90
N LEU A 443 1.54 -11.04 -17.19
CA LEU A 443 0.18 -10.81 -17.66
C LEU A 443 -0.62 -12.08 -17.43
N TYR A 444 -1.87 -11.94 -17.01
CA TYR A 444 -2.81 -13.05 -16.95
C TYR A 444 -4.05 -12.73 -17.78
N ASN A 445 -4.62 -13.75 -18.41
CA ASN A 445 -5.89 -13.68 -19.12
C ASN A 445 -6.71 -14.93 -18.89
N GLN A 446 -7.96 -14.76 -18.47
CA GLN A 446 -8.89 -15.87 -18.28
C GLN A 446 -9.59 -16.21 -19.60
N ASN A 447 -9.48 -17.48 -20.00
CA ASN A 447 -10.03 -17.96 -21.26
C ASN A 447 -11.48 -18.44 -21.07
N ALA A 448 -12.31 -18.16 -22.08
CA ALA A 448 -13.68 -18.65 -22.10
C ALA A 448 -13.71 -20.18 -22.04
N CYS A 449 -14.74 -20.73 -21.40
CA CYS A 449 -15.03 -22.15 -21.50
C CYS A 449 -15.24 -22.55 -22.96
N ALA A 450 -14.73 -23.73 -23.34
CA ALA A 450 -15.07 -24.30 -24.63
C ALA A 450 -16.60 -24.46 -24.71
N ALA A 451 -17.18 -24.13 -25.86
CA ALA A 451 -18.58 -24.47 -26.13
C ALA A 451 -18.69 -26.00 -26.11
N VAL A 452 -19.48 -26.53 -25.17
CA VAL A 452 -19.78 -27.96 -25.06
C VAL A 452 -20.80 -28.34 -26.12
#